data_AF-A0A5K1UXF1-F1
#
_entry.id   AF-A0A5K1UXF1-F1
#
_cell.length_a   1.000
_cell.length_b   1.000
_cell.length_c   1.000
_cell.angle_alpha   90.00
_cell.angle_beta   90.00
_cell.angle_gamma   90.00
#
_symmetry.space_group_name_H-M   'P 1'
#
loop_
_entity.id
_entity.type
_entity.pdbx_description
1 polymer ?
#
loop_
_entity_poly.entity_id
_entity_poly.type
_entity_poly.pdbx_seq_one_letter_code
_entity_poly.pdbx_strand_id
1 'polypeptide(L)'
;MSDIFFYMDEIDNLLEDYRKLLIDLKKESERNDERTTKKCIDDIHFLNERIKTAKDAHFIEMRNLPEEEQNNYILKIKEKMATLEDLNMQFDFLKSKISYAQKEANRLKEENRVKYVTAKDMENRGDFIQDQTEESILRMKMMVNESEQITRDAAVRLNEQNEKLKKVKDKVDDVDTNVSSAKETLKEIAKEAVTDRFVRFLSLLIFIVLIILITVISI
;
A
#
# COMPACT_ATOMS: atom_id res chain seq x y z
N MET A 1 6.73 -10.32 -15.54
CA MET A 1 6.43 -8.97 -15.02
C MET A 1 5.84 -9.21 -13.64
N SER A 2 6.45 -8.74 -12.56
CA SER A 2 5.99 -9.08 -11.21
C SER A 2 4.58 -8.50 -10.98
N ASP A 3 3.66 -9.32 -10.43
CA ASP A 3 2.26 -8.96 -10.18
C ASP A 3 2.12 -7.70 -9.29
N ILE A 4 3.17 -7.35 -8.55
CA ILE A 4 3.28 -6.11 -7.75
C ILE A 4 3.19 -4.86 -8.63
N PHE A 5 3.87 -4.85 -9.78
CA PHE A 5 3.81 -3.71 -10.70
C PHE A 5 2.43 -3.58 -11.34
N PHE A 6 1.77 -4.71 -11.62
CA PHE A 6 0.42 -4.73 -12.16
C PHE A 6 -0.58 -4.05 -11.22
N TYR A 7 -0.56 -4.40 -9.92
CA TYR A 7 -1.45 -3.76 -8.94
C TYR A 7 -1.11 -2.28 -8.71
N MET A 8 0.16 -1.91 -8.81
CA MET A 8 0.58 -0.51 -8.65
C MET A 8 0.09 0.36 -9.82
N ASP A 9 0.19 -0.15 -11.05
CA ASP A 9 -0.37 0.49 -12.25
C ASP A 9 -1.90 0.48 -12.23
N GLU A 10 -2.53 -0.59 -11.72
CA GLU A 10 -3.99 -0.63 -11.55
C GLU A 10 -4.46 0.48 -10.61
N ILE A 11 -3.80 0.67 -9.46
CA ILE A 11 -4.13 1.74 -8.51
C ILE A 11 -4.00 3.12 -9.19
N ASP A 12 -2.97 3.35 -10.00
CA ASP A 12 -2.81 4.62 -10.72
C ASP A 12 -3.94 4.89 -11.70
N ASN A 13 -4.33 3.89 -12.48
CA ASN A 13 -5.44 4.01 -13.41
C ASN A 13 -6.76 4.27 -12.67
N LEU A 14 -7.01 3.56 -11.57
CA LEU A 14 -8.21 3.73 -10.76
C LEU A 14 -8.26 5.13 -10.09
N LEU A 15 -7.12 5.66 -9.63
CA LEU A 15 -7.04 7.02 -9.09
C LEU A 15 -7.35 8.07 -10.15
N GLU A 16 -6.86 7.87 -11.38
CA GLU A 16 -7.14 8.79 -12.48
C GLU A 16 -8.60 8.74 -12.91
N ASP A 17 -9.22 7.55 -12.93
CA ASP A 17 -10.64 7.41 -13.19
C ASP A 17 -11.50 8.01 -12.07
N TYR A 18 -11.07 7.90 -10.81
CA TYR A 18 -11.71 8.58 -9.68
C TYR A 18 -11.69 10.10 -9.90
N ARG A 19 -10.54 10.67 -10.27
CA ARG A 19 -10.43 12.11 -10.57
C ARG A 19 -11.40 12.57 -11.65
N LYS A 20 -11.51 11.80 -12.75
CA LYS A 20 -12.43 12.12 -13.84
C LYS A 20 -13.88 12.11 -13.35
N LEU A 21 -14.30 11.07 -12.63
CA LEU A 21 -15.64 11.00 -12.07
C LEU A 21 -15.92 12.13 -11.08
N LEU A 22 -14.93 12.56 -10.30
CA LEU A 22 -15.09 13.68 -9.38
C LEU A 22 -15.33 15.01 -10.12
N ILE A 23 -14.63 15.22 -11.24
CA ILE A 23 -14.86 16.36 -12.13
C ILE A 23 -16.25 16.29 -12.76
N ASP A 24 -16.68 15.11 -13.20
CA ASP A 24 -17.99 14.92 -13.81
C ASP A 24 -19.12 15.09 -12.79
N LEU A 25 -18.95 14.58 -11.56
CA LEU A 25 -19.88 14.82 -10.44
C LEU A 25 -20.03 16.32 -10.17
N LYS A 26 -18.94 17.08 -10.23
CA LYS A 26 -18.97 18.53 -10.03
C LYS A 26 -19.78 19.23 -11.12
N LYS A 27 -19.61 18.84 -12.40
CA LYS A 27 -20.36 19.40 -13.53
C LYS A 27 -21.84 19.01 -13.48
N GLU A 28 -22.15 17.76 -13.17
CA GLU A 28 -23.52 17.25 -13.13
C GLU A 28 -24.29 17.78 -11.92
N SER A 29 -23.61 18.06 -10.80
CA SER A 29 -24.18 18.78 -9.66
C SER A 29 -24.73 20.16 -10.05
N GLU A 30 -24.18 20.83 -11.07
CA GLU A 30 -24.65 22.13 -11.54
C GLU A 30 -25.86 22.00 -12.48
N ARG A 31 -25.99 20.84 -13.15
CA ARG A 31 -27.08 20.54 -14.09
C ARG A 31 -28.35 20.02 -13.41
N ASN A 32 -28.29 19.69 -12.11
CA ASN A 32 -29.39 19.14 -11.31
C ASN A 32 -30.00 17.84 -11.86
N ASP A 33 -29.21 17.02 -12.56
CA ASP A 33 -29.64 15.68 -12.96
C ASP A 33 -29.39 14.69 -11.81
N GLU A 34 -30.43 14.44 -11.01
CA GLU A 34 -30.38 13.57 -9.84
C GLU A 34 -29.96 12.13 -10.17
N ARG A 35 -30.36 11.61 -11.34
CA ARG A 35 -30.09 10.21 -11.73
C ARG A 35 -28.62 10.02 -12.05
N THR A 36 -28.06 10.94 -12.83
CA THR A 36 -26.65 10.92 -13.24
C THR A 36 -25.74 11.25 -12.06
N THR A 37 -26.15 12.18 -11.20
CA THR A 37 -25.43 12.50 -9.95
C THR A 37 -25.34 11.28 -9.03
N LYS A 38 -26.46 10.56 -8.83
CA LYS A 38 -26.48 9.34 -8.02
C LYS A 38 -25.59 8.25 -8.62
N LYS A 39 -25.68 8.03 -9.92
CA LYS A 39 -24.82 7.05 -10.63
C LYS A 39 -23.33 7.37 -10.42
N CYS A 40 -22.96 8.65 -10.58
CA CYS A 40 -21.57 9.06 -10.41
C CYS A 40 -21.06 8.87 -8.97
N ILE A 41 -21.92 9.07 -7.96
CA ILE A 41 -21.62 8.77 -6.56
C ILE A 41 -21.38 7.27 -6.35
N ASP A 42 -22.24 6.42 -6.93
CA ASP A 42 -22.12 4.97 -6.83
C ASP A 42 -20.83 4.46 -7.53
N ASP A 43 -20.52 5.00 -8.71
CA ASP A 43 -19.31 4.68 -9.47
C ASP A 43 -18.02 5.09 -8.71
N ILE A 44 -18.02 6.26 -8.04
CA ILE A 44 -16.92 6.70 -7.17
C ILE A 44 -16.73 5.76 -5.98
N HIS A 45 -17.83 5.34 -5.33
CA HIS A 45 -17.75 4.38 -4.23
C HIS A 45 -17.16 3.04 -4.71
N PHE A 46 -17.58 2.57 -5.88
CA PHE A 46 -17.05 1.35 -6.48
C PHE A 46 -15.53 1.45 -6.77
N LEU A 47 -15.06 2.57 -7.32
CA LEU A 47 -13.62 2.78 -7.53
C LEU A 47 -12.84 2.80 -6.22
N ASN A 48 -13.37 3.45 -5.17
CA ASN A 48 -12.73 3.47 -3.86
C ASN A 48 -12.50 2.05 -3.31
N GLU A 49 -13.52 1.19 -3.38
CA GLU A 49 -13.41 -0.20 -2.92
C GLU A 49 -12.45 -1.03 -3.78
N ARG A 50 -12.41 -0.79 -5.10
CA ARG A 50 -11.42 -1.43 -5.99
C ARG A 50 -10.00 -1.01 -5.66
N ILE A 51 -9.76 0.27 -5.37
CA ILE A 51 -8.43 0.77 -4.99
C ILE A 51 -7.97 0.12 -3.67
N LYS A 52 -8.87 -0.01 -2.68
CA LYS A 52 -8.58 -0.72 -1.43
C LYS A 52 -8.25 -2.19 -1.67
N THR A 53 -8.99 -2.85 -2.56
CA THR A 53 -8.77 -4.26 -2.93
C THR A 53 -7.42 -4.45 -3.63
N ALA A 54 -7.09 -3.58 -4.60
CA ALA A 54 -5.81 -3.62 -5.31
C ALA A 54 -4.63 -3.31 -4.37
N LYS A 55 -4.81 -2.41 -3.41
CA LYS A 55 -3.84 -2.16 -2.33
C LYS A 55 -3.59 -3.43 -1.52
N ASP A 56 -4.64 -4.14 -1.10
CA ASP A 56 -4.51 -5.35 -0.30
C ASP A 56 -3.82 -6.48 -1.09
N ALA A 57 -4.17 -6.64 -2.37
CA ALA A 57 -3.49 -7.56 -3.28
C ALA A 57 -2.00 -7.20 -3.44
N HIS A 58 -1.68 -5.93 -3.63
CA HIS A 58 -0.30 -5.45 -3.68
C HIS A 58 0.48 -5.78 -2.39
N PHE A 59 -0.11 -5.60 -1.20
CA PHE A 59 0.54 -5.96 0.05
C PHE A 59 0.77 -7.47 0.21
N ILE A 60 -0.16 -8.30 -0.29
CA ILE A 60 0.01 -9.76 -0.30
C ILE A 60 1.21 -10.15 -1.17
N GLU A 61 1.30 -9.59 -2.37
CA GLU A 61 2.41 -9.88 -3.28
C GLU A 61 3.74 -9.31 -2.77
N MET A 62 3.73 -8.12 -2.17
CA MET A 62 4.92 -7.50 -1.58
C MET A 62 5.52 -8.35 -0.46
N ARG A 63 4.69 -9.08 0.32
CA ARG A 63 5.17 -9.98 1.38
C ARG A 63 6.08 -11.10 0.85
N ASN A 64 6.00 -11.42 -0.45
CA ASN A 64 6.81 -12.45 -1.07
C ASN A 64 8.21 -11.93 -1.49
N LEU A 65 8.48 -10.61 -1.36
CA LEU A 65 9.76 -9.99 -1.71
C LEU A 65 10.76 -9.94 -0.53
N PRO A 66 12.07 -9.81 -0.81
CA PRO A 66 13.08 -9.48 0.19
C PRO A 66 12.74 -8.17 0.92
N GLU A 67 12.99 -8.13 2.23
CA GLU A 67 12.62 -7.03 3.14
C GLU A 67 13.22 -5.67 2.72
N GLU A 68 14.39 -5.68 2.08
CA GLU A 68 15.04 -4.48 1.55
C GLU A 68 14.24 -3.81 0.43
N GLU A 69 13.56 -4.59 -0.41
CA GLU A 69 12.75 -4.07 -1.52
C GLU A 69 11.36 -3.63 -1.05
N GLN A 70 10.83 -4.27 0.00
CA GLN A 70 9.51 -3.97 0.57
C GLN A 70 9.34 -2.50 0.95
N ASN A 71 10.35 -1.89 1.58
CA ASN A 71 10.29 -0.51 2.05
C ASN A 71 10.02 0.51 0.93
N ASN A 72 10.60 0.28 -0.25
CA ASN A 72 10.40 1.15 -1.41
C ASN A 72 8.95 1.07 -1.92
N TYR A 73 8.38 -0.14 -1.99
CA TYR A 73 7.01 -0.35 -2.43
C TYR A 73 5.98 0.16 -1.42
N ILE A 74 6.24 0.04 -0.11
CA ILE A 74 5.41 0.63 0.95
C ILE A 74 5.32 2.15 0.79
N LEU A 75 6.45 2.82 0.56
CA LEU A 75 6.49 4.27 0.38
C LEU A 75 5.67 4.71 -0.84
N LYS A 76 5.82 4.02 -1.97
CA LYS A 76 5.06 4.30 -3.20
C LYS A 76 3.56 4.12 -3.01
N ILE A 77 3.13 3.04 -2.34
CA ILE A 77 1.71 2.84 -2.02
C ILE A 77 1.19 3.92 -1.08
N LYS A 78 1.99 4.32 -0.08
CA LYS A 78 1.60 5.39 0.86
C LYS A 78 1.32 6.71 0.14
N GLU A 79 2.13 7.08 -0.84
CA GLU A 79 1.92 8.27 -1.67
C GLU A 79 0.61 8.19 -2.46
N LYS A 80 0.32 7.03 -3.07
CA LYS A 80 -0.94 6.79 -3.78
C LYS A 80 -2.16 6.84 -2.85
N MET A 81 -2.04 6.31 -1.64
CA MET A 81 -3.12 6.38 -0.63
C MET A 81 -3.34 7.79 -0.11
N ALA A 82 -2.29 8.61 0.01
CA ALA A 82 -2.46 10.03 0.33
C ALA A 82 -3.25 10.76 -0.76
N THR A 83 -3.05 10.39 -2.02
CA THR A 83 -3.84 10.91 -3.15
C THR A 83 -5.31 10.46 -3.06
N LEU A 84 -5.56 9.19 -2.72
CA LEU A 84 -6.93 8.68 -2.51
C LEU A 84 -7.65 9.44 -1.39
N GLU A 85 -6.96 9.70 -0.28
CA GLU A 85 -7.50 10.43 0.86
C GLU A 85 -7.93 11.86 0.47
N ASP A 86 -7.09 12.57 -0.27
CA ASP A 86 -7.41 13.90 -0.80
C ASP A 86 -8.66 13.86 -1.72
N LEU A 87 -8.74 12.87 -2.61
CA LEU A 87 -9.90 12.68 -3.48
C LEU A 87 -11.19 12.36 -2.70
N ASN A 88 -11.11 11.53 -1.67
CA ASN A 88 -12.24 11.23 -0.79
C ASN A 88 -12.70 12.50 -0.04
N MET A 89 -11.79 13.34 0.43
CA MET A 89 -12.14 14.60 1.07
C MET A 89 -12.88 15.55 0.11
N GLN A 90 -12.39 15.66 -1.13
CA GLN A 90 -13.07 16.45 -2.18
C GLN A 90 -14.45 15.89 -2.51
N PHE A 91 -14.58 14.55 -2.57
CA PHE A 91 -15.83 13.86 -2.82
C PHE A 91 -16.85 14.11 -1.71
N ASP A 92 -16.46 13.95 -0.45
CA ASP A 92 -17.33 14.17 0.71
C ASP A 92 -17.83 15.61 0.79
N PHE A 93 -16.93 16.57 0.53
CA PHE A 93 -17.31 17.97 0.43
C PHE A 93 -18.36 18.18 -0.67
N LEU A 94 -18.14 17.64 -1.87
CA LEU A 94 -19.06 17.80 -2.99
C LEU A 94 -20.41 17.10 -2.74
N LYS A 95 -20.38 15.89 -2.19
CA LYS A 95 -21.58 15.14 -1.78
C LYS A 95 -22.40 15.90 -0.74
N SER A 96 -21.74 16.52 0.24
CA SER A 96 -22.41 17.36 1.25
C SER A 96 -23.10 18.57 0.60
N LYS A 97 -22.46 19.22 -0.37
CA LYS A 97 -23.01 20.36 -1.11
C LYS A 97 -24.25 19.95 -1.91
N ILE A 98 -24.19 18.81 -2.61
CA ILE A 98 -25.31 18.26 -3.36
C ILE A 98 -26.50 17.95 -2.43
N SER A 99 -26.24 17.27 -1.31
CA SER A 99 -27.27 16.93 -0.32
C SER A 99 -27.95 18.17 0.25
N TYR A 100 -27.18 19.22 0.57
CA TYR A 100 -27.72 20.49 1.04
C TYR A 100 -28.59 21.17 -0.03
N ALA A 101 -28.09 21.28 -1.28
CA ALA A 101 -28.83 21.88 -2.38
C ALA A 101 -30.16 21.16 -2.66
N GLN A 102 -30.15 19.83 -2.61
CA GLN A 102 -31.35 19.02 -2.82
C GLN A 102 -32.36 19.15 -1.68
N LYS A 103 -31.88 19.23 -0.42
CA LYS A 103 -32.74 19.49 0.75
C LYS A 103 -33.40 20.87 0.66
N GLU A 104 -32.67 21.88 0.21
CA GLU A 104 -33.18 23.24 0.04
C GLU A 104 -34.21 23.33 -1.11
N ALA A 105 -33.93 22.68 -2.25
CA ALA A 105 -34.89 22.58 -3.34
C ALA A 105 -36.20 21.88 -2.93
N ASN A 106 -36.11 20.87 -2.07
CA ASN A 106 -37.28 20.17 -1.54
C ASN A 106 -38.07 21.04 -0.53
N ARG A 107 -37.38 21.85 0.30
CA ARG A 107 -38.03 22.82 1.20
C ARG A 107 -38.82 23.87 0.43
N LEU A 108 -38.23 24.47 -0.61
CA LEU A 108 -38.90 25.44 -1.48
C LEU A 108 -40.12 24.83 -2.22
N LYS A 109 -40.06 23.55 -2.60
CA LYS A 109 -41.21 22.82 -3.18
C LYS A 109 -42.30 22.54 -2.16
N GLU A 110 -41.95 22.26 -0.90
CA GLU A 110 -42.91 22.12 0.20
C GLU A 110 -43.55 23.46 0.59
N GLU A 111 -42.79 24.55 0.68
CA GLU A 111 -43.34 25.88 0.99
C GLU A 111 -44.34 26.37 -0.07
N ASN A 112 -44.11 26.06 -1.35
CA ASN A 112 -45.07 26.34 -2.42
C ASN A 112 -46.33 25.46 -2.37
N ARG A 113 -46.30 24.32 -1.65
CA ARG A 113 -47.47 23.46 -1.44
C ARG A 113 -48.23 23.77 -0.16
N VAL A 114 -47.58 24.37 0.84
CA VAL A 114 -48.20 24.66 2.14
C VAL A 114 -48.34 26.16 2.35
N LYS A 115 -49.28 26.75 1.60
CA LYS A 115 -50.02 27.90 2.12
C LYS A 115 -50.73 27.35 3.38
N TYR A 116 -50.43 27.89 4.56
CA TYR A 116 -50.87 27.46 5.91
C TYR A 116 -49.96 26.46 6.66
N VAL A 117 -48.71 26.85 6.97
CA VAL A 117 -47.97 26.29 8.13
C VAL A 117 -48.04 27.33 9.25
N THR A 118 -48.46 26.91 10.45
CA THR A 118 -48.53 27.81 11.62
C THR A 118 -47.17 27.83 12.32
N ALA A 119 -46.79 28.93 12.97
CA ALA A 119 -45.49 29.06 13.65
C ALA A 119 -45.14 27.89 14.61
N LYS A 120 -46.16 27.24 15.20
CA LYS A 120 -46.04 26.06 16.05
C LYS A 120 -45.51 24.82 15.32
N ASP A 121 -45.87 24.65 14.05
CA ASP A 121 -45.42 23.52 13.24
C ASP A 121 -43.95 23.69 12.81
N MET A 122 -43.50 24.93 12.62
CA MET A 122 -42.08 25.24 12.39
C MET A 122 -41.23 24.98 13.64
N GLU A 123 -41.73 25.32 14.83
CA GLU A 123 -41.09 25.03 16.12
C GLU A 123 -40.90 23.51 16.29
N ASN A 124 -41.97 22.72 16.19
CA ASN A 124 -41.93 21.26 16.33
C ASN A 124 -41.00 20.59 15.29
N ARG A 125 -40.95 21.14 14.06
CA ARG A 125 -40.10 20.62 12.99
C ARG A 125 -38.62 21.00 13.21
N GLY A 126 -38.36 22.15 13.83
CA GLY A 126 -37.04 22.57 14.27
C GLY A 126 -36.47 21.64 15.34
N ASP A 127 -37.27 21.35 16.37
CA ASP A 127 -36.90 20.43 17.45
C ASP A 127 -36.59 19.03 16.90
N PHE A 128 -37.46 18.48 16.05
CA PHE A 128 -37.23 17.17 15.43
C PHE A 128 -35.93 17.11 14.60
N ILE A 129 -35.58 18.19 13.88
CA ILE A 129 -34.34 18.27 13.12
C ILE A 129 -33.13 18.39 14.06
N GLN A 130 -33.26 19.14 15.17
CA GLN A 130 -32.21 19.23 16.18
C GLN A 130 -31.95 17.87 16.82
N ASP A 131 -33.00 17.14 17.21
CA ASP A 131 -32.88 15.81 17.81
C ASP A 131 -32.15 14.83 16.88
N GLN A 132 -32.53 14.79 15.60
CA GLN A 132 -31.83 13.95 14.61
C GLN A 132 -30.38 14.39 14.37
N THR A 133 -30.12 15.69 14.45
CA THR A 133 -28.77 16.24 14.28
C THR A 133 -27.90 15.86 15.47
N GLU A 134 -28.41 15.96 16.69
CA GLU A 134 -27.71 15.58 17.91
C GLU A 134 -27.39 14.08 17.93
N GLU A 135 -28.35 13.24 17.55
CA GLU A 135 -28.15 11.79 17.43
C GLU A 135 -27.08 11.46 16.36
N SER A 136 -27.07 12.18 15.24
CA SER A 136 -26.07 12.02 14.18
C SER A 136 -24.68 12.48 14.62
N ILE A 137 -24.58 13.56 15.38
CA ILE A 137 -23.33 14.04 15.99
C ILE A 137 -22.80 13.02 17.00
N LEU A 138 -23.67 12.41 17.81
CA LEU A 138 -23.28 11.36 18.75
C LEU A 138 -22.72 10.14 18.02
N ARG A 139 -23.38 9.69 16.94
CA ARG A 139 -22.86 8.60 16.09
C ARG A 139 -21.51 8.95 15.46
N MET A 140 -21.35 10.16 14.94
CA MET A 140 -20.05 10.61 14.39
C MET A 140 -18.97 10.62 15.47
N LYS A 141 -19.26 11.11 16.68
CA LYS A 141 -18.31 11.09 17.79
C LYS A 141 -17.89 9.66 18.13
N MET A 142 -18.82 8.72 18.16
CA MET A 142 -18.51 7.29 18.39
C MET A 142 -17.62 6.72 17.28
N MET A 143 -17.95 6.98 16.01
CA MET A 143 -17.17 6.52 14.86
C MET A 143 -15.75 7.12 14.83
N VAL A 144 -15.60 8.41 15.17
CA VAL A 144 -14.28 9.06 15.27
C VAL A 144 -13.45 8.43 16.38
N ASN A 145 -14.05 8.17 17.55
CA ASN A 145 -13.35 7.54 18.66
C ASN A 145 -12.94 6.08 18.35
N GLU A 146 -13.80 5.33 17.66
CA GLU A 146 -13.49 3.99 17.16
C GLU A 146 -12.35 4.03 16.12
N SER A 147 -12.40 4.98 15.19
CA SER A 147 -11.33 5.20 14.20
C SER A 147 -10.01 5.59 14.87
N GLU A 148 -10.04 6.42 15.92
CA GLU A 148 -8.85 6.79 16.69
C GLU A 148 -8.27 5.58 17.44
N GLN A 149 -9.12 4.69 17.95
CA GLN A 149 -8.68 3.43 18.57
C GLN A 149 -8.07 2.47 17.55
N ILE A 150 -8.74 2.26 16.40
CA ILE A 150 -8.22 1.44 15.30
C ILE A 150 -6.88 2.00 14.81
N THR A 151 -6.75 3.33 14.72
CA THR A 151 -5.51 4.00 14.31
C THR A 151 -4.40 3.81 15.35
N ARG A 152 -4.72 3.90 16.64
CA ARG A 152 -3.77 3.61 17.72
C ARG A 152 -3.31 2.14 17.67
N ASP A 153 -4.23 1.20 17.54
CA ASP A 153 -3.91 -0.22 17.41
C ASP A 153 -3.06 -0.50 16.16
N ALA A 154 -3.37 0.16 15.04
CA ALA A 154 -2.58 0.07 13.81
C ALA A 154 -1.17 0.64 14.02
N ALA A 155 -1.03 1.78 14.70
CA ALA A 155 0.27 2.38 15.01
C ALA A 155 1.12 1.48 15.94
N VAL A 156 0.50 0.86 16.95
CA VAL A 156 1.15 -0.12 17.83
C VAL A 156 1.62 -1.34 17.03
N ARG A 157 0.76 -1.91 16.19
CA ARG A 157 1.11 -3.04 15.32
C ARG A 157 2.23 -2.69 14.34
N LEU A 158 2.23 -1.48 13.78
CA LEU A 158 3.30 -1.00 12.91
C LEU A 158 4.62 -0.82 13.67
N ASN A 159 4.57 -0.36 14.92
CA ASN A 159 5.75 -0.26 15.76
C ASN A 159 6.30 -1.64 16.15
N GLU A 160 5.44 -2.59 16.51
CA GLU A 160 5.84 -3.99 16.75
C GLU A 160 6.46 -4.64 15.50
N GLN A 161 5.91 -4.33 14.32
CA GLN A 161 6.52 -4.74 13.05
C GLN A 161 7.89 -4.10 12.88
N ASN A 162 8.04 -2.79 13.11
CA ASN A 162 9.31 -2.08 13.00
C ASN A 162 10.40 -2.62 13.96
N GLU A 163 10.03 -3.00 15.19
CA GLU A 163 10.96 -3.67 16.12
C GLU A 163 11.38 -5.06 15.63
N LYS A 164 10.49 -5.81 14.96
CA LYS A 164 10.85 -7.07 14.31
C LYS A 164 11.80 -6.81 13.13
N LEU A 165 11.57 -5.78 12.32
CA LEU A 165 12.48 -5.38 11.23
C LEU A 165 13.88 -5.01 11.77
N LYS A 166 13.97 -4.30 12.91
CA LYS A 166 15.26 -4.02 13.58
C LYS A 166 16.00 -5.30 14.00
N LYS A 167 15.30 -6.25 14.61
CA LYS A 167 15.90 -7.54 15.01
C LYS A 167 16.33 -8.41 13.82
N VAL A 168 15.68 -8.25 12.66
CA VAL A 168 16.08 -8.92 11.42
C VAL A 168 17.31 -8.24 10.82
N LYS A 169 17.36 -6.90 10.81
CA LYS A 169 18.54 -6.14 10.40
C LYS A 169 19.80 -6.57 11.19
N ASP A 170 19.69 -6.71 12.51
CA ASP A 170 20.81 -7.16 13.35
C ASP A 170 21.27 -8.58 13.00
N LYS A 171 20.40 -9.44 12.43
CA LYS A 171 20.77 -10.79 11.95
C LYS A 171 21.33 -10.80 10.53
N VAL A 172 21.05 -9.77 9.72
CA VAL A 172 21.61 -9.65 8.36
C VAL A 172 23.08 -9.18 8.43
N ASP A 173 23.44 -8.32 9.38
CA ASP A 173 24.86 -7.96 9.63
C ASP A 173 25.72 -9.18 10.03
N ASP A 174 25.13 -10.21 10.65
CA ASP A 174 25.80 -11.50 10.96
C ASP A 174 25.93 -12.44 9.75
N VAL A 175 25.20 -12.21 8.65
CA VAL A 175 25.31 -13.02 7.42
C VAL A 175 26.49 -12.54 6.56
N ASP A 176 26.79 -11.24 6.55
CA ASP A 176 27.90 -10.67 5.78
C ASP A 176 29.28 -11.12 6.32
N THR A 177 29.41 -11.31 7.64
CA THR A 177 30.61 -11.87 8.28
C THR A 177 30.80 -13.35 7.94
N ASN A 178 29.73 -14.14 7.84
CA ASN A 178 29.82 -15.56 7.48
C ASN A 178 30.15 -15.78 5.99
N VAL A 179 29.62 -14.94 5.09
CA VAL A 179 29.93 -15.00 3.65
C VAL A 179 31.38 -14.58 3.38
N SER A 180 31.90 -13.56 4.08
CA SER A 180 33.31 -13.17 3.97
C SER A 180 34.24 -14.30 4.43
N SER A 181 33.91 -14.94 5.55
CA SER A 181 34.69 -16.06 6.09
C SER A 181 34.68 -17.28 5.16
N ALA A 182 33.53 -17.59 4.54
CA ALA A 182 33.44 -18.69 3.58
C ALA A 182 34.26 -18.46 2.30
N LYS A 183 34.36 -17.20 1.82
CA LYS A 183 35.21 -16.85 0.67
C LYS A 183 36.69 -17.01 0.97
N GLU A 184 37.11 -16.70 2.20
CA GLU A 184 38.50 -16.85 2.63
C GLU A 184 38.90 -18.33 2.73
N THR A 185 38.06 -19.17 3.34
CA THR A 185 38.26 -20.63 3.38
C THR A 185 38.30 -21.25 1.98
N LEU A 186 37.42 -20.83 1.06
CA LEU A 186 37.43 -21.32 -0.33
C LEU A 186 38.71 -20.91 -1.08
N LYS A 187 39.26 -19.73 -0.79
CA LYS A 187 40.52 -19.25 -1.38
C LYS A 187 41.71 -20.08 -0.91
N GLU A 188 41.72 -20.49 0.36
CA GLU A 188 42.74 -21.40 0.89
C GLU A 188 42.66 -22.79 0.27
N ILE A 189 41.46 -23.38 0.17
CA ILE A 189 41.25 -24.67 -0.48
C ILE A 189 41.70 -24.64 -1.94
N ALA A 190 41.39 -23.56 -2.68
CA ALA A 190 41.83 -23.40 -4.06
C ALA A 190 43.37 -23.31 -4.19
N LYS A 191 44.04 -22.64 -3.25
CA LYS A 191 45.51 -22.51 -3.23
C LYS A 191 46.18 -23.86 -2.92
N GLU A 192 45.63 -24.63 -1.99
CA GLU A 192 46.13 -25.97 -1.67
C GLU A 192 45.94 -26.94 -2.84
N ALA A 193 44.79 -26.91 -3.52
CA ALA A 193 44.53 -27.76 -4.67
C ALA A 193 45.49 -27.51 -5.85
N VAL A 194 45.85 -26.24 -6.10
CA VAL A 194 46.86 -25.88 -7.11
C VAL A 194 48.25 -26.40 -6.71
N THR A 195 48.60 -26.27 -5.42
CA THR A 195 49.89 -26.70 -4.89
C THR A 195 50.03 -28.23 -4.99
N ASP A 196 49.00 -28.98 -4.64
CA ASP A 196 48.99 -30.46 -4.75
C ASP A 196 49.19 -30.92 -6.20
N ARG A 197 48.49 -30.27 -7.14
CA ARG A 197 48.62 -30.58 -8.57
C ARG A 197 50.02 -30.27 -9.11
N PHE A 198 50.65 -29.20 -8.63
CA PHE A 198 52.03 -28.85 -8.98
C PHE A 198 53.05 -29.82 -8.38
N VAL A 199 52.91 -30.18 -7.11
CA VAL A 199 53.78 -31.15 -6.42
C VAL A 199 53.70 -32.52 -7.09
N ARG A 200 52.50 -32.97 -7.48
CA ARG A 200 52.32 -34.23 -8.21
C ARG A 200 53.01 -34.23 -9.58
N PHE A 201 52.99 -33.10 -10.29
CA PHE A 201 53.68 -32.95 -11.56
C PHE A 201 55.21 -32.96 -11.40
N LEU A 202 55.73 -32.24 -10.40
CA LEU A 202 57.16 -32.20 -10.10
C LEU A 202 57.71 -33.57 -9.69
N SER A 203 56.95 -34.32 -8.89
CA SER A 203 57.30 -35.68 -8.47
C SER A 203 57.41 -36.65 -9.65
N LEU A 204 56.46 -36.59 -10.60
CA LEU A 204 56.51 -37.38 -11.84
C LEU A 204 57.76 -37.07 -12.68
N LEU A 205 58.13 -35.79 -12.78
CA LEU A 205 59.30 -35.37 -13.55
C LEU A 205 60.61 -35.93 -12.97
N ILE A 206 60.75 -35.90 -11.63
CA ILE A 206 61.90 -36.51 -10.94
C ILE A 206 61.96 -38.02 -11.21
N PHE A 207 60.82 -38.70 -11.18
CA PHE A 207 60.74 -40.14 -11.43
C PHE A 207 61.21 -40.52 -12.83
N ILE A 208 60.83 -39.74 -13.86
CA ILE A 208 61.28 -39.94 -15.24
C ILE A 208 62.80 -39.80 -15.35
N VAL A 209 63.38 -38.76 -14.74
CA VAL A 209 64.83 -38.53 -14.75
C VAL A 209 65.58 -39.69 -14.10
N LEU A 210 65.08 -40.22 -12.98
CA LEU A 210 65.69 -41.37 -12.30
C LEU A 210 65.67 -42.63 -13.17
N ILE A 211 64.56 -42.93 -13.86
CA ILE A 211 64.47 -44.09 -14.76
C ILE A 211 65.49 -43.98 -15.89
N ILE A 212 65.61 -42.80 -16.51
CA ILE A 212 66.59 -42.54 -17.58
C ILE A 212 68.00 -42.77 -17.06
N LEU A 213 68.34 -42.24 -15.88
CA LEU A 213 69.67 -42.34 -15.30
C LEU A 213 70.04 -43.80 -14.96
N ILE A 214 69.12 -44.56 -14.37
CA ILE A 214 69.33 -46.00 -14.09
C ILE A 214 69.55 -46.79 -15.38
N THR A 215 68.76 -46.50 -16.41
CA THR A 215 68.86 -47.18 -17.72
C THR A 215 70.22 -46.90 -18.37
N VAL A 216 70.69 -45.64 -18.34
CA VAL A 216 72.00 -45.25 -18.91
C VAL A 216 73.17 -45.87 -18.14
N ILE A 217 73.06 -46.03 -16.81
CA ILE A 217 74.11 -46.66 -15.99
C ILE A 217 74.11 -48.19 -16.12
N SER A 218 72.96 -48.80 -16.43
CA SER A 218 72.82 -50.26 -16.55
C SER A 218 73.14 -50.79 -17.96
N ILE A 219 73.42 -49.88 -18.91
CA ILE A 219 73.91 -50.15 -20.27
C ILE A 219 75.43 -50.00 -20.28
#